data_AF-A0A0Q9T7G1-F1
#
_entry.id   AF-A0A0Q9T7G1-F1
#
_cell.length_a   1.000
_cell.length_b   1.000
_cell.length_c   1.000
_cell.angle_alpha   90.00
_cell.angle_beta   90.00
_cell.angle_gamma   90.00
#
_symmetry.space_group_name_H-M   'P 1'
#
loop_
_entity.id
_entity.type
_entity.pdbx_description
1 polymer ?
#
loop_
_entity_poly.entity_id
_entity_poly.type
_entity_poly.pdbx_seq_one_letter_code
_entity_poly.pdbx_strand_id
1 'polypeptide(L)' 'MLTSIVADLIAWLRRLALPDTLRSCEPKALRDRVLHVPARITRGGRRGRLRIPQTSPWAEHIASTCDRIAAIPAPT' A
#
# COMPACT_ATOMS: atom_id res chain seq x y z
N MET A 1 0.55 19.21 -13.37
CA MET A 1 0.25 19.42 -11.93
C MET A 1 -0.13 18.13 -11.18
N LEU A 2 -1.06 17.29 -11.66
CA LEU A 2 -1.44 16.04 -10.96
C LEU A 2 -0.32 14.99 -10.86
N THR A 3 0.67 15.03 -11.76
CA THR A 3 1.81 14.11 -11.77
C THR A 3 2.74 14.25 -10.57
N SER A 4 2.90 15.47 -10.04
CA SER A 4 3.74 15.71 -8.85
C SER A 4 3.16 15.00 -7.63
N ILE A 5 1.85 15.17 -7.40
CA ILE A 5 1.15 14.56 -6.26
C ILE A 5 1.31 13.03 -6.29
N VAL A 6 1.18 12.40 -7.46
CA VAL A 6 1.37 10.96 -7.60
C VAL A 6 2.80 10.56 -7.26
N ALA A 7 3.80 11.30 -7.74
CA ALA A 7 5.21 11.02 -7.44
C ALA A 7 5.50 11.17 -5.94
N ASP A 8 4.95 12.21 -5.30
CA ASP A 8 5.10 12.46 -3.87
C ASP A 8 4.46 11.32 -3.05
N LEU A 9 3.23 10.93 -3.36
CA LEU A 9 2.56 9.82 -2.68
C LEU A 9 3.34 8.50 -2.80
N ILE A 10 3.90 8.21 -3.97
CA ILE A 10 4.73 7.02 -4.18
C ILE A 10 6.04 7.12 -3.37
N ALA A 11 6.68 8.28 -3.33
CA ALA A 11 7.91 8.49 -2.57
C ALA A 11 7.67 8.30 -1.06
N TRP A 12 6.57 8.85 -0.52
CA TRP A 12 6.18 8.67 0.87
C TRP A 12 5.85 7.21 1.19
N LEU A 13 5.07 6.53 0.33
CA LEU A 13 4.73 5.13 0.50
C LEU A 13 5.99 4.25 0.54
N ARG A 14 6.96 4.52 -0.35
CA ARG A 14 8.26 3.83 -0.38
C ARG A 14 9.05 4.02 0.90
N ARG A 15 9.10 5.26 1.40
CA ARG A 15 9.85 5.60 2.61
C ARG A 15 9.25 4.96 3.85
N LEU A 16 7.93 4.99 3.99
CA LEU A 16 7.26 4.65 5.24
C LEU A 16 6.94 3.16 5.38
N ALA A 17 6.59 2.46 4.30
CA ALA A 17 5.91 1.17 4.44
C ALA A 17 6.35 0.08 3.46
N LEU A 18 6.78 0.41 2.23
CA LEU A 18 7.09 -0.65 1.26
C LEU A 18 8.29 -1.52 1.71
N PRO A 19 8.20 -2.84 1.54
CA PRO A 19 9.33 -3.75 1.73
C PRO A 19 10.41 -3.48 0.66
N ASP A 20 11.65 -3.85 0.96
CA ASP A 20 12.81 -3.53 0.11
C ASP A 20 12.68 -4.08 -1.31
N THR A 21 12.03 -5.24 -1.47
CA THR A 21 11.71 -5.86 -2.77
C THR A 21 10.86 -4.97 -3.68
N LEU A 22 9.99 -4.13 -3.10
CA LEU A 22 9.09 -3.23 -3.83
C LEU A 22 9.56 -1.78 -3.85
N ARG A 23 10.50 -1.41 -2.97
CA ARG A 23 11.01 -0.04 -2.86
C ARG A 23 11.76 0.40 -4.12
N SER A 24 12.51 -0.51 -4.73
CA SER A 24 13.32 -0.26 -5.95
C SER A 24 12.55 -0.45 -7.26
N CYS A 25 11.32 -1.00 -7.21
CA CYS A 25 10.52 -1.24 -8.41
C CYS A 25 10.13 0.07 -9.09
N GLU A 26 10.12 0.11 -10.42
CA GLU A 26 9.61 1.26 -11.17
C GLU A 26 8.16 1.62 -10.77
N PRO A 27 7.77 2.92 -10.81
CA PRO A 27 6.42 3.35 -10.43
C PRO A 27 5.30 2.62 -11.19
N LYS A 28 5.53 2.31 -12.47
CA LYS A 28 4.58 1.55 -13.30
C LYS A 28 4.40 0.12 -12.77
N ALA A 29 5.50 -0.57 -12.49
CA ALA A 29 5.46 -1.91 -11.91
C ALA A 29 4.76 -1.91 -10.54
N LEU A 30 5.01 -0.90 -9.70
CA LEU A 30 4.33 -0.78 -8.41
C LEU A 30 2.81 -0.60 -8.57
N ARG A 31 2.37 0.15 -9.58
CA ARG A 31 0.95 0.32 -9.88
C ARG A 31 0.29 -1.02 -10.15
N ASP A 32 0.85 -1.81 -11.06
CA ASP A 32 0.22 -3.05 -11.51
C ASP A 32 0.32 -4.16 -10.47
N ARG A 33 1.39 -4.19 -9.66
CA ARG A 33 1.65 -5.23 -8.66
C ARG A 33 0.89 -5.03 -7.35
N VAL A 34 0.74 -3.78 -6.91
CA VAL A 34 0.28 -3.46 -5.54
C VAL A 34 -0.93 -2.54 -5.55
N LEU A 35 -0.87 -1.44 -6.32
CA LEU A 35 -1.88 -0.39 -6.24
C LEU A 35 -3.14 -0.67 -7.08
N HIS A 36 -3.06 -1.59 -8.04
CA HIS A 36 -4.16 -1.98 -8.92
C HIS A 36 -4.76 -3.36 -8.57
N VAL A 37 -4.31 -3.98 -7.48
CA VAL A 37 -4.82 -5.30 -7.08
C VAL A 37 -6.28 -5.19 -6.66
N PRO A 38 -7.18 -6.06 -7.17
CA PRO A 38 -8.56 -6.05 -6.74
C PRO A 38 -8.65 -6.35 -5.24
N ALA A 39 -9.27 -5.46 -4.48
CA ALA A 39 -9.46 -5.63 -3.04
C ALA A 39 -10.85 -5.16 -2.62
N ARG A 40 -11.35 -5.67 -1.49
CA ARG A 40 -12.63 -5.25 -0.91
C ARG A 40 -12.39 -4.56 0.42
N ILE A 41 -12.92 -3.36 0.56
CA ILE A 41 -12.90 -2.65 1.85
C ILE A 41 -14.23 -2.93 2.55
N THR A 42 -14.16 -3.53 3.72
CA THR A 42 -15.32 -3.74 4.59
C THR A 42 -15.20 -2.86 5.81
N ARG A 43 -16.29 -2.17 6.18
CA ARG A 43 -16.35 -1.31 7.35
C ARG A 43 -17.28 -1.95 8.36
N GLY A 44 -16.84 -2.07 9.61
CA GLY A 44 -17.63 -2.66 10.69
C GLY A 44 -17.21 -2.09 12.03
N GLY A 45 -18.18 -1.62 12.82
CA GLY A 45 -17.90 -0.84 14.02
C GLY A 45 -17.01 0.37 13.71
N ARG A 46 -15.97 0.60 14.52
CA ARG A 46 -14.97 1.67 14.32
C ARG A 46 -13.72 1.20 13.55
N ARG A 47 -13.80 0.10 12.79
CA ARG A 47 -12.65 -0.49 12.08
C ARG A 47 -12.95 -0.70 10.60
N GLY A 48 -11.99 -0.31 9.75
CA GLY A 48 -11.95 -0.70 8.34
C GLY A 48 -11.08 -1.94 8.17
N ARG A 49 -11.53 -2.92 7.39
CA ARG A 49 -10.77 -4.12 7.03
C ARG A 49 -10.61 -4.20 5.53
N LEU A 50 -9.37 -4.26 5.08
CA LEU A 50 -9.01 -4.52 3.69
C LEU A 50 -8.93 -6.04 3.48
N ARG A 51 -9.68 -6.55 2.51
CA ARG A 51 -9.65 -7.96 2.10
C ARG A 51 -9.00 -8.07 0.73
N ILE A 52 -7.89 -8.79 0.68
CA ILE A 52 -7.08 -9.00 -0.52
C ILE A 52 -7.28 -10.47 -0.95
N PRO A 53 -7.47 -10.75 -2.26
CA PRO A 53 -7.53 -12.11 -2.78
C PRO A 53 -6.23 -12.86 -2.46
N GLN A 54 -6.34 -14.05 -1.89
CA GLN A 54 -5.19 -14.92 -1.60
C GLN A 54 -4.49 -15.40 -2.87
N THR A 55 -5.18 -15.40 -4.01
CA THR A 55 -4.61 -15.75 -5.32
C THR A 55 -3.67 -14.67 -5.88
N SER A 56 -3.64 -13.49 -5.27
CA SER A 56 -2.71 -12.44 -5.70
C SER A 56 -1.29 -12.78 -5.24
N PRO A 57 -0.28 -12.80 -6.14
CA PRO A 57 1.11 -13.05 -5.76
C PRO A 57 1.70 -11.94 -4.87
N TRP A 58 1.01 -10.81 -4.75
CA TRP A 58 1.43 -9.66 -3.94
C TRP A 58 0.61 -9.49 -2.66
N ALA A 59 -0.27 -10.45 -2.32
CA ALA A 59 -1.18 -10.30 -1.18
C ALA A 59 -0.47 -10.02 0.14
N GLU A 60 0.59 -10.77 0.44
CA GLU A 60 1.41 -10.59 1.66
C GLU A 60 2.14 -9.25 1.68
N HIS A 61 2.66 -8.81 0.53
CA HIS A 61 3.34 -7.54 0.40
C HIS A 61 2.40 -6.36 0.69
N ILE A 62 1.17 -6.43 0.16
CA ILE A 62 0.13 -5.42 0.40
C ILE A 62 -0.27 -5.43 1.88
N ALA A 63 -0.53 -6.60 2.46
CA ALA A 63 -0.90 -6.73 3.86
C ALA A 63 0.19 -6.16 4.79
N SER A 64 1.45 -6.55 4.59
CA SER A 64 2.59 -6.04 5.35
C SER A 64 2.77 -4.52 5.20
N THR A 65 2.57 -3.98 4.00
CA THR A 65 2.60 -2.53 3.77
C THR A 65 1.49 -1.83 4.57
N CYS A 66 0.26 -2.35 4.56
CA CYS A 66 -0.84 -1.81 5.35
C CYS A 66 -0.57 -1.87 6.87
N ASP A 67 -0.03 -3.00 7.35
CA ASP A 67 0.30 -3.17 8.77
C ASP A 67 1.38 -2.19 9.22
N ARG A 68 2.40 -1.96 8.40
CA ARG A 68 3.45 -0.95 8.65
C ARG A 68 2.88 0.47 8.71
N ILE A 69 1.95 0.82 7.82
CA ILE A 69 1.27 2.12 7.85
C ILE A 69 0.45 2.26 9.14
N ALA A 70 -0.30 1.22 9.51
CA ALA A 70 -1.14 1.24 10.71
C ALA A 70 -0.32 1.31 12.02
N ALA A 71 0.94 0.87 11.99
CA ALA A 71 1.87 0.95 13.12
C ALA A 71 2.52 2.33 13.30
N ILE A 72 2.35 3.27 12.36
CA ILE A 72 2.89 4.62 12.49
C ILE A 72 2.20 5.32 13.66
N PRO A 73 2.94 5.77 14.70
CA PRO A 73 2.35 6.42 15.84
C PRO A 73 1.74 7.77 15.43
N ALA A 74 0.65 8.15 16.10
CA ALA A 74 0.08 9.48 15.92
C ALA A 74 1.09 10.55 16.38
N PRO A 75 1.19 11.68 15.66
CA PRO A 75 1.99 12.80 16.14
C PRO A 75 1.44 13.27 17.49
N THR A 76 2.34 13.60 18.42
CA THR A 76 2.01 14.14 19.74
C THR A 76 1.77 15.64 19.66
#